data_AF-A0A388QD71-F1
#
_entry.id   AF-A0A388QD71-F1
#
_cell.length_a   1.000
_cell.length_b   1.000
_cell.length_c   1.000
_cell.angle_alpha   90.00
_cell.angle_beta   90.00
_cell.angle_gamma   90.00
#
_symmetry.space_group_name_H-M   'P 1'
#
loop_
_entity.id
_entity.type
_entity.pdbx_description
1 polymer ?
#
loop_
_entity_poly.entity_id
_entity_poly.type
_entity_poly.pdbx_seq_one_letter_code
_entity_poly.pdbx_strand_id
1 'polypeptide(L)' 'MSSDFDRIIDRRNSDSIKWNFYAPDVLPMWVADMDFEVPQAVQAALQQRVAHGLLATRAPVTRCGR' A
#
# COMPACT_ATOMS: atom_id res chain seq x y z
N MET A 1 -6.46 -10.49 16.14
CA MET A 1 -6.03 -9.92 14.85
C MET A 1 -6.48 -10.88 13.77
N SER A 2 -7.59 -10.57 13.10
CA SER A 2 -8.10 -11.37 11.98
C SER A 2 -7.97 -10.50 10.75
N SER A 3 -7.28 -10.98 9.73
CA SER A 3 -7.29 -10.37 8.40
C SER A 3 -8.43 -10.99 7.61
N ASP A 4 -9.26 -10.17 6.99
CA ASP A 4 -10.31 -10.62 6.09
C ASP A 4 -9.76 -10.63 4.65
N PHE A 5 -9.47 -11.83 4.14
CA PHE A 5 -8.99 -12.04 2.77
C PHE A 5 -10.13 -12.30 1.78
N ASP A 6 -11.36 -12.51 2.26
CA ASP A 6 -12.52 -12.80 1.41
C ASP A 6 -13.20 -11.50 0.95
N ARG A 7 -12.89 -10.37 1.59
CA ARG A 7 -13.36 -9.06 1.16
C ARG A 7 -12.85 -8.71 -0.23
N ILE A 8 -13.77 -8.61 -1.17
CA ILE A 8 -13.51 -8.13 -2.53
C ILE A 8 -13.38 -6.60 -2.52
N ILE A 9 -12.30 -6.09 -3.11
CA ILE A 9 -11.97 -4.67 -3.22
C ILE A 9 -11.91 -4.30 -4.70
N ASP A 10 -12.72 -3.34 -5.13
CA ASP A 10 -12.60 -2.79 -6.48
C ASP A 10 -11.40 -1.85 -6.56
N ARG A 11 -10.44 -2.18 -7.43
CA ARG A 11 -9.18 -1.46 -7.63
C ARG A 11 -9.12 -0.69 -8.95
N ARG A 12 -10.16 -0.74 -9.80
CA ARG A 12 -10.16 -0.06 -11.11
C ARG A 12 -10.22 1.47 -11.03
N ASN A 13 -10.74 2.00 -9.93
CA ASN A 13 -10.76 3.45 -9.66
C ASN A 13 -9.52 3.93 -8.87
N SER A 14 -8.48 3.10 -8.77
CA SER A 14 -7.21 3.45 -8.12
C SER A 14 -6.11 3.63 -9.14
N ASP A 15 -4.93 4.11 -8.74
CA ASP A 15 -3.74 4.22 -9.60
C ASP A 15 -3.04 2.86 -9.86
N SER A 16 -3.78 1.75 -9.89
CA SER A 16 -3.23 0.40 -10.00
C SER A 16 -2.88 0.04 -11.45
N ILE A 17 -1.59 -0.18 -11.72
CA ILE A 17 -1.13 -0.73 -13.02
C ILE A 17 -1.76 -2.10 -13.29
N LYS A 18 -1.87 -2.96 -12.27
CA LYS A 18 -2.45 -4.30 -12.39
C LYS A 18 -3.86 -4.26 -12.98
N TRP A 19 -4.70 -3.34 -12.51
CA TRP A 19 -6.12 -3.25 -12.88
C TRP A 19 -6.42 -2.30 -14.03
N ASN A 20 -5.53 -1.35 -14.33
CA ASN A 20 -5.79 -0.32 -15.35
C ASN A 20 -5.03 -0.50 -16.66
N PHE A 21 -4.14 -1.50 -16.75
CA PHE A 21 -3.35 -1.71 -17.97
C PHE A 21 -4.17 -2.29 -19.13
N TYR A 22 -5.09 -3.20 -18.84
CA TYR A 22 -5.95 -3.83 -19.84
C TYR A 22 -7.37 -3.27 -19.80
N ALA A 23 -8.16 -3.58 -20.82
CA ALA A 23 -9.57 -3.22 -20.87
C ALA A 23 -10.36 -3.84 -19.71
N PRO A 24 -11.50 -3.25 -19.29
CA PRO A 24 -12.21 -3.64 -18.06
C PRO A 24 -12.71 -5.09 -18.02
N ASP A 25 -12.88 -5.71 -19.20
CA ASP A 25 -13.30 -7.09 -19.41
C ASP A 25 -12.18 -8.12 -19.19
N VAL A 26 -10.94 -7.67 -19.01
CA VAL A 26 -9.79 -8.54 -18.71
C VAL A 26 -9.63 -8.69 -17.19
N LEU A 27 -9.44 -9.94 -16.74
CA LEU A 27 -9.07 -10.24 -15.35
C LEU A 27 -7.54 -10.33 -15.21
N PRO A 28 -6.87 -9.37 -14.54
CA PRO A 28 -5.42 -9.34 -14.46
C PRO A 28 -4.87 -10.29 -13.39
N MET A 29 -3.98 -11.21 -13.80
CA MET A 29 -3.33 -12.19 -12.92
C MET A 29 -1.78 -12.19 -13.02
N TRP A 30 -1.20 -11.14 -13.61
CA TRP A 30 0.20 -11.14 -14.06
C TRP A 30 1.15 -10.32 -13.18
N VAL A 31 0.69 -9.23 -12.55
CA VAL A 31 1.51 -8.45 -11.62
C VAL A 31 1.56 -9.17 -10.28
N ALA A 32 2.76 -9.31 -9.70
CA ALA A 32 2.98 -9.80 -8.34
C ALA A 32 2.59 -8.76 -7.24
N ASP A 33 1.38 -8.21 -7.36
CA ASP A 33 0.74 -7.33 -6.38
C ASP A 33 -0.56 -7.97 -5.90
N MET A 34 -0.94 -7.71 -4.66
CA MET A 34 -2.04 -8.37 -3.96
C MET A 34 -3.33 -7.55 -4.02
N ASP A 35 -4.49 -8.21 -4.07
CA ASP A 35 -5.80 -7.54 -4.07
C ASP A 35 -6.44 -7.49 -2.68
N PHE A 36 -5.62 -7.33 -1.64
CA PHE A 36 -6.04 -7.27 -0.23
C PHE A 36 -5.69 -5.92 0.39
N GLU A 37 -6.38 -5.57 1.47
CA GLU A 37 -5.98 -4.41 2.27
C GLU A 37 -4.60 -4.61 2.90
N VAL A 38 -3.83 -3.53 2.94
CA VAL A 38 -2.54 -3.50 3.64
C VAL A 38 -2.77 -3.69 5.14
N PRO A 39 -1.88 -4.41 5.87
CA PRO A 39 -2.05 -4.62 7.31
C PRO A 39 -2.24 -3.34 8.12
N GLN A 40 -3.08 -3.40 9.15
CA GLN A 40 -3.42 -2.23 10.00
C GLN A 40 -2.17 -1.53 10.57
N ALA A 41 -1.15 -2.28 10.96
CA ALA A 41 0.09 -1.72 11.48
C ALA A 41 0.80 -0.80 10.48
N VAL A 42 0.77 -1.15 9.18
CA VAL A 42 1.35 -0.34 8.11
C VAL A 42 0.48 0.88 7.84
N GLN A 43 -0.86 0.72 7.80
CA GLN A 43 -1.78 1.86 7.66
C GLN A 43 -1.57 2.89 8.79
N ALA A 44 -1.47 2.43 10.03
CA ALA A 44 -1.24 3.29 11.20
C ALA A 44 0.11 4.02 11.12
N ALA A 45 1.18 3.34 10.72
CA ALA A 45 2.49 3.96 10.56
C ALA A 45 2.48 5.07 9.48
N LEU A 46 1.79 4.84 8.35
CA LEU A 46 1.63 5.84 7.29
C LEU A 46 0.78 7.03 7.76
N GLN A 47 -0.33 6.78 8.45
CA GLN A 47 -1.17 7.84 9.02
C GLN A 47 -0.41 8.69 10.04
N GLN A 48 0.35 8.08 10.94
CA GLN A 48 1.21 8.79 11.89
C GLN A 48 2.25 9.66 11.18
N ARG A 49 2.86 9.14 10.11
CA ARG A 49 3.85 9.88 9.33
C ARG A 49 3.23 11.08 8.61
N VAL A 50 2.04 10.94 8.05
CA VAL A 50 1.32 12.05 7.40
C VAL A 50 0.89 13.09 8.44
N ALA A 51 0.36 12.65 9.59
CA ALA A 51 -0.06 13.53 10.67
C ALA A 51 1.09 14.36 11.28
N HIS A 52 2.33 13.89 11.20
CA HIS A 52 3.51 14.66 11.60
C HIS A 52 3.67 15.98 10.81
N GLY A 53 3.08 16.11 9.62
CA GLY A 53 3.04 17.36 8.83
C GLY A 53 4.35 17.75 8.15
N LEU A 54 5.50 17.28 8.66
CA LEU A 54 6.81 17.48 8.05
C LEU A 54 7.26 16.21 7.31
N LEU A 55 7.16 16.24 5.97
CA LEU A 55 7.55 15.15 5.05
C LEU A 55 8.93 15.41 4.40
N ALA A 56 9.89 15.89 5.18
CA ALA A 56 11.24 16.14 4.69
C ALA A 56 12.04 14.84 4.49
N THR A 57 13.13 14.96 3.70
CA THR A 57 14.13 13.91 3.50
C THR A 57 14.53 13.32 4.85
N ARG A 58 14.43 11.99 4.98
CA ARG A 58 14.84 11.32 6.20
C ARG A 58 16.35 11.51 6.36
N ALA A 59 16.76 12.09 7.49
CA ALA A 59 18.18 12.20 7.81
C ALA A 59 18.83 10.80 7.78
N PRO A 60 20.08 10.69 7.29
CA PRO A 60 20.80 9.43 7.34
C PRO A 60 20.84 8.94 8.79
N VAL A 61 20.51 7.67 8.99
CA VAL A 61 20.61 7.05 10.32
C VAL A 61 22.08 6.74 10.56
N THR A 62 22.90 7.75 10.86
CA THR A 62 24.23 7.53 11.42
C THR A 62 24.08 7.16 12.88
N ARG A 63 23.64 5.92 13.13
CA ARG A 63 23.83 5.29 14.44
C ARG A 63 25.24 4.69 14.48
N CYS A 64 26.24 5.57 14.53
CA CYS A 64 27.59 5.18 14.88
C CYS A 64 27.78 5.49 16.37
N GLY A 65 28.00 4.45 17.19
CA GLY A 65 28.41 4.60 18.60
C GLY A 65 27.32 4.43 19.66
N ARG A 66 26.72 3.23 19.74
CA ARG A 66 26.39 2.56 21.02
C ARG A 66 26.05 1.10 20.79
#